data_AF-A0A553QBU6-F1
#
_entry.id   AF-A0A553QBU6-F1
#
_cell.length_a   1.000
_cell.length_b   1.000
_cell.length_c   1.000
_cell.angle_alpha   90.00
_cell.angle_beta   90.00
_cell.angle_gamma   90.00
#
_symmetry.space_group_name_H-M   'P 1'
#
loop_
_entity.id
_entity.type
_entity.pdbx_description
1 polymer ?
#
loop_
_entity_poly.entity_id
_entity_poly.type
_entity_poly.pdbx_seq_one_letter_code
_entity_poly.pdbx_strand_id
1 'polypeptide(L)'
;MSSSATSDARALLVENGSVTVLRSLKTLTTRTFCSCSLHYLIHHLKMSMELDVFVGNTTVLDEDVYQLWLDGHTVTDAVRLRMETGALLECEASAEVLQSDTMDQFRTFQMCERLLQSPSKVANQLLFQIPPQRQAMLIERYYEFDSLFAREVLGKKLSKGTKKDLDDISSKTGIALKSCRRQGDINLYRSCVPPTWDYAAVVFFANSRFETGKKKLQYLSFQDFAFCAGQLISYWTVGATDSVMEDMDVDLEKEFLHDLKDLKVLVHDKDMLDQHKRQAEDFYRCFHVNLSRALVNIASKLTHTKDVRDLFIDLVEKFIEPCRSDKWTIGDLRLFLNHYSSTAHTLKAFRHQAIWDRYMGVINSCILKMYHD
;
A
#
# COMPACT_ATOMS: atom_id res chain seq x y z
N MET A 1 -55.39 29.21 38.65
CA MET A 1 -53.97 29.60 38.49
C MET A 1 -53.25 28.34 38.04
N SER A 2 -52.64 28.17 36.87
CA SER A 2 -52.38 29.01 35.70
C SER A 2 -52.11 28.03 34.54
N SER A 3 -52.60 28.38 33.37
CA SER A 3 -52.42 27.74 32.07
C SER A 3 -50.97 27.72 31.58
N SER A 4 -50.59 26.74 30.75
CA SER A 4 -50.10 27.03 29.40
C SER A 4 -50.01 25.75 28.54
N ALA A 5 -50.51 25.88 27.31
CA ALA A 5 -50.47 24.89 26.26
C ALA A 5 -49.06 24.83 25.64
N THR A 6 -48.54 23.64 25.39
CA THR A 6 -47.32 23.43 24.60
C THR A 6 -47.67 23.34 23.12
N SER A 7 -47.22 24.34 22.37
CA SER A 7 -47.24 24.44 20.92
C SER A 7 -46.29 23.39 20.30
N ASP A 8 -46.83 22.55 19.42
CA ASP A 8 -46.06 21.70 18.50
C ASP A 8 -45.24 22.56 17.54
N ALA A 9 -43.91 22.55 17.69
CA ALA A 9 -42.98 23.09 16.69
C ALA A 9 -42.44 21.92 15.83
N ARG A 10 -43.06 21.70 14.67
CA ARG A 10 -42.48 20.88 13.59
C ARG A 10 -41.42 21.73 12.89
N ALA A 11 -40.14 21.43 13.13
CA ALA A 11 -39.06 21.94 12.30
C ALA A 11 -38.94 21.07 11.04
N LEU A 12 -39.22 21.66 9.87
CA LEU A 12 -38.92 21.12 8.56
C LEU A 12 -37.58 21.69 8.10
N LEU A 13 -36.57 20.84 7.90
CA LEU A 13 -35.38 21.19 7.12
C LEU A 13 -35.62 20.70 5.69
N VAL A 14 -35.58 21.63 4.75
CA VAL A 14 -35.62 21.37 3.30
C VAL A 14 -34.22 21.63 2.77
N GLU A 15 -33.52 20.55 2.41
CA GLU A 15 -32.40 20.61 1.47
C GLU A 15 -32.53 19.43 0.49
N ASN A 16 -32.60 19.76 -0.79
CA ASN A 16 -32.37 18.89 -1.96
C ASN A 16 -33.03 17.49 -1.95
N GLY A 17 -34.33 17.46 -2.24
CA GLY A 17 -34.90 16.46 -3.17
C GLY A 17 -34.93 14.98 -2.76
N SER A 18 -34.73 14.60 -1.50
CA SER A 18 -35.03 13.23 -1.04
C SER A 18 -35.63 13.22 0.36
N VAL A 19 -36.87 12.73 0.46
CA VAL A 19 -37.62 12.60 1.72
C VAL A 19 -37.19 11.30 2.42
N THR A 20 -36.40 11.42 3.49
CA THR A 20 -36.14 10.30 4.40
C THR A 20 -36.81 10.56 5.74
N VAL A 21 -37.81 9.75 6.08
CA VAL A 21 -38.56 9.84 7.35
C VAL A 21 -37.74 9.17 8.45
N LEU A 22 -37.12 9.94 9.34
CA LEU A 22 -36.55 9.43 10.60
C LEU A 22 -37.69 9.08 11.58
N ARG A 23 -38.03 7.80 11.67
CA ARG A 23 -38.91 7.28 12.73
C ARG A 23 -38.15 7.24 14.06
N SER A 24 -38.79 7.79 15.09
CA SER A 24 -38.35 7.84 16.48
C SER A 24 -37.94 6.48 17.03
N LEU A 25 -36.67 6.34 17.43
CA LEU A 25 -36.18 5.28 18.31
C LEU A 25 -36.61 5.59 19.76
N LYS A 26 -37.84 5.20 20.11
CA LYS A 26 -38.27 5.04 21.51
C LYS A 26 -38.48 3.56 21.79
N THR A 27 -37.39 2.84 22.06
CA THR A 27 -37.38 1.65 22.93
C THR A 27 -35.95 1.14 23.06
N LEU A 28 -35.25 1.55 24.13
CA LEU A 28 -34.25 0.69 24.76
C LEU A 28 -34.31 0.94 26.27
N THR A 29 -35.13 0.10 26.91
CA THR A 29 -35.19 -0.14 28.34
C THR A 29 -33.85 -0.64 28.86
N THR A 30 -33.25 0.15 29.75
CA THR A 30 -32.52 -0.24 30.97
C THR A 30 -31.74 -1.57 30.95
N ARG A 31 -30.40 -1.47 30.94
CA ARG A 31 -29.54 -2.05 31.99
C ARG A 31 -28.10 -1.53 31.91
N THR A 32 -27.70 -0.82 32.97
CA THR A 32 -26.33 -0.64 33.50
C THR A 32 -25.24 -0.26 32.49
N PHE A 33 -25.06 1.05 32.27
CA PHE A 33 -23.76 1.59 31.85
C PHE A 33 -23.12 2.36 33.01
N CYS A 34 -21.86 2.01 33.25
CA CYS A 34 -20.97 2.50 34.30
C CYS A 34 -20.72 4.00 34.17
N SER A 35 -20.57 4.69 35.31
CA SER A 35 -20.29 6.13 35.42
C SER A 35 -19.03 6.61 34.65
N CYS A 36 -18.16 5.71 34.18
CA CYS A 36 -17.02 6.06 33.33
C CYS A 36 -17.40 6.46 31.89
N SER A 37 -18.57 6.05 31.38
CA SER A 37 -18.96 6.34 29.99
C SER A 37 -19.50 7.76 29.78
N LEU A 38 -19.96 8.44 30.84
CA LEU A 38 -20.50 9.80 30.71
C LEU A 38 -19.41 10.87 30.68
N HIS A 39 -18.27 10.64 31.36
CA HIS A 39 -17.10 11.52 31.26
C HIS A 39 -16.43 11.42 29.87
N TYR A 40 -16.42 10.22 29.27
CA TYR A 40 -15.92 10.01 27.92
C TYR A 40 -16.80 10.70 26.87
N LEU A 41 -18.14 10.69 27.06
CA LEU A 41 -19.08 11.35 26.16
C LEU A 41 -19.03 12.88 26.26
N ILE A 42 -18.79 13.45 27.45
CA ILE A 42 -18.64 14.92 27.61
C ILE A 42 -17.27 15.40 27.09
N HIS A 43 -16.24 14.56 27.11
CA HIS A 43 -14.94 14.89 26.50
C HIS A 43 -14.95 14.71 24.96
N HIS A 44 -15.78 13.80 24.42
CA HIS A 44 -16.00 13.63 22.97
C HIS A 44 -17.03 14.61 22.38
N LEU A 45 -17.96 15.13 23.20
CA LEU A 45 -18.90 16.20 22.82
C LEU A 45 -18.40 17.59 23.17
N LYS A 46 -17.14 17.73 23.57
CA LYS A 46 -16.38 18.94 23.27
C LYS A 46 -16.01 18.91 21.78
N MET A 47 -17.04 18.84 20.93
CA MET A 47 -16.94 19.42 19.59
C MET A 47 -16.49 20.85 19.86
N SER A 48 -15.23 21.13 19.56
CA SER A 48 -14.81 22.48 19.24
C SER A 48 -15.75 22.93 18.14
N MET A 49 -16.81 23.63 18.54
CA MET A 49 -17.35 24.69 17.71
C MET A 49 -16.26 25.76 17.64
N GLU A 50 -15.17 25.45 16.95
CA GLU A 50 -14.42 26.48 16.27
C GLU A 50 -15.35 26.93 15.14
N LEU A 51 -16.10 27.97 15.47
CA LEU A 51 -16.80 28.79 14.50
C LEU A 51 -15.71 29.49 13.68
N ASP A 52 -15.16 28.78 12.71
CA ASP A 52 -14.23 29.33 11.74
C ASP A 52 -15.03 30.07 10.66
N VAL A 53 -15.56 31.24 11.04
CA VAL A 53 -16.10 32.21 10.09
C VAL A 53 -14.90 32.94 9.49
N PHE A 54 -14.28 32.33 8.49
CA PHE A 54 -13.30 33.01 7.67
C PHE A 54 -13.99 33.69 6.49
N VAL A 55 -14.03 35.02 6.53
CA VAL A 55 -14.27 35.85 5.34
C VAL A 55 -12.94 35.92 4.59
N GLY A 56 -12.67 34.91 3.76
CA GLY A 56 -11.51 34.87 2.91
C GLY A 56 -11.73 33.98 1.70
N ASN A 57 -11.05 34.30 0.60
CA ASN A 57 -11.18 33.60 -0.66
C ASN A 57 -10.56 32.20 -0.48
N THR A 58 -11.39 31.17 -0.34
CA THR A 58 -10.93 29.77 -0.39
C THR A 58 -10.08 29.59 -1.64
N THR A 59 -8.87 29.07 -1.49
CA THR A 59 -8.01 28.83 -2.64
C THR A 59 -8.64 27.72 -3.48
N VAL A 60 -9.17 28.09 -4.65
CA VAL A 60 -9.74 27.14 -5.59
C VAL A 60 -8.59 26.44 -6.30
N LEU A 61 -8.52 25.13 -6.14
CA LEU A 61 -7.50 24.27 -6.77
C LEU A 61 -8.22 23.33 -7.72
N ASP A 62 -7.77 23.30 -8.96
CA ASP A 62 -8.30 22.38 -9.98
C ASP A 62 -7.49 21.07 -9.90
N GLU A 63 -8.19 19.97 -9.69
CA GLU A 63 -7.59 18.65 -9.43
C GLU A 63 -6.94 18.07 -10.69
N ASP A 64 -7.54 18.29 -11.86
CA ASP A 64 -7.01 17.82 -13.13
C ASP A 64 -5.76 18.63 -13.51
N VAL A 65 -5.80 19.95 -13.28
CA VAL A 65 -4.63 20.82 -13.49
C VAL A 65 -3.50 20.46 -12.53
N TYR A 66 -3.84 20.07 -11.29
CA TYR A 66 -2.86 19.59 -10.32
C TYR A 66 -2.19 18.30 -10.78
N GLN A 67 -2.95 17.33 -11.29
CA GLN A 67 -2.40 16.09 -11.85
C GLN A 67 -1.45 16.39 -13.01
N LEU A 68 -1.84 17.25 -13.96
CA LEU A 68 -0.98 17.65 -15.08
C LEU A 68 0.34 18.29 -14.59
N TRP A 69 0.28 19.08 -13.51
CA TRP A 69 1.47 19.68 -12.90
C TRP A 69 2.38 18.64 -12.23
N LEU A 70 1.80 17.63 -11.58
CA LEU A 70 2.51 16.50 -10.95
C LEU A 70 3.18 15.59 -11.98
N ASP A 71 2.51 15.36 -13.11
CA ASP A 71 3.01 14.58 -14.25
C ASP A 71 4.14 15.32 -14.98
N GLY A 72 4.31 16.61 -14.70
CA GLY A 72 5.42 17.44 -15.17
C GLY A 72 5.19 18.10 -16.52
N HIS A 73 3.94 18.22 -16.95
CA HIS A 73 3.59 18.99 -18.15
C HIS A 73 4.01 20.46 -18.02
N THR A 74 4.32 21.09 -19.15
CA THR A 74 4.46 22.55 -19.21
C THR A 74 3.08 23.20 -19.18
N VAL A 75 3.01 24.49 -18.86
CA VAL A 75 1.73 25.24 -18.92
C VAL A 75 1.11 25.14 -20.32
N THR A 76 1.93 25.24 -21.37
CA THR A 76 1.47 25.12 -22.76
C THR A 76 0.89 23.73 -23.06
N ASP A 77 1.55 22.67 -22.62
CA ASP A 77 1.05 21.30 -22.82
C ASP A 77 -0.23 21.04 -22.03
N ALA A 78 -0.30 21.53 -20.78
CA ALA A 78 -1.47 21.39 -19.93
C ALA A 78 -2.67 22.14 -20.52
N VAL A 79 -2.47 23.36 -21.04
CA VAL A 79 -3.54 24.11 -21.74
C VAL A 79 -4.04 23.34 -22.96
N ARG A 80 -3.15 22.78 -23.78
CA ARG A 80 -3.53 21.94 -24.93
C ARG A 80 -4.38 20.74 -24.49
N LEU A 81 -3.94 20.01 -23.48
CA LEU A 81 -4.68 18.85 -22.96
C LEU A 81 -6.05 19.24 -22.40
N ARG A 82 -6.15 20.34 -21.65
CA ARG A 82 -7.43 20.88 -21.15
C ARG A 82 -8.38 21.27 -22.29
N MET A 83 -7.85 21.79 -23.40
CA MET A 83 -8.67 22.08 -24.58
C MET A 83 -9.20 20.80 -25.23
N GLU A 84 -8.37 19.77 -25.36
CA GLU A 84 -8.75 18.47 -25.93
C GLU A 84 -9.78 17.73 -25.09
N THR A 85 -9.73 17.86 -23.76
CA THR A 85 -10.73 17.29 -22.84
C THR A 85 -12.04 18.08 -22.75
N GLY A 86 -12.13 19.22 -23.45
CA GLY A 86 -13.37 19.98 -23.56
C GLY A 86 -13.57 21.08 -22.51
N ALA A 87 -12.51 21.57 -21.85
CA ALA A 87 -12.63 22.65 -20.84
C ALA A 87 -13.29 23.93 -21.40
N LEU A 88 -13.19 24.18 -22.71
CA LEU A 88 -13.82 25.30 -23.40
C LEU A 88 -15.30 25.08 -23.74
N LEU A 89 -15.82 23.87 -23.57
CA LEU A 89 -17.24 23.55 -23.76
C LEU A 89 -18.04 23.74 -22.46
N GLU A 90 -17.39 23.60 -21.31
CA GLU A 90 -18.00 23.78 -19.98
C GLU A 90 -18.02 25.24 -19.53
N CYS A 91 -17.08 26.05 -20.02
CA CYS A 91 -16.99 27.49 -19.78
C CYS A 91 -16.87 28.21 -21.12
N GLU A 92 -17.66 29.26 -21.37
CA GLU A 92 -17.53 30.19 -22.51
C GLU A 92 -16.24 31.05 -22.42
N ALA A 93 -15.13 30.45 -21.97
CA ALA A 93 -13.85 31.10 -21.77
C ALA A 93 -13.04 31.10 -23.07
N SER A 94 -12.21 32.13 -23.28
CA SER A 94 -11.26 32.15 -24.39
C SER A 94 -10.02 31.29 -24.06
N ALA A 95 -9.31 30.88 -25.11
CA ALA A 95 -8.02 30.18 -24.98
C ALA A 95 -7.01 30.95 -24.10
N GLU A 96 -7.03 32.28 -24.17
CA GLU A 96 -6.15 33.17 -23.39
C GLU A 96 -6.51 33.13 -21.89
N VAL A 97 -7.80 33.08 -21.56
CA VAL A 97 -8.27 32.96 -20.17
C VAL A 97 -7.85 31.61 -19.60
N LEU A 98 -8.03 30.52 -20.36
CA LEU A 98 -7.59 29.18 -19.93
C LEU A 98 -6.08 29.12 -19.70
N GLN A 99 -5.29 29.80 -20.54
CA GLN A 99 -3.84 29.89 -20.37
C GLN A 99 -3.46 30.66 -19.10
N SER A 100 -4.10 31.79 -18.83
CA SER A 100 -3.85 32.56 -17.60
C SER A 100 -4.23 31.76 -16.36
N ASP A 101 -5.41 31.12 -16.36
CA ASP A 101 -5.88 30.28 -15.25
C ASP A 101 -4.90 29.12 -14.96
N THR A 102 -4.49 28.38 -16.01
CA THR A 102 -3.52 27.28 -15.87
C THR A 102 -2.19 27.77 -15.30
N MET A 103 -1.71 28.93 -15.77
CA MET A 103 -0.46 29.54 -15.29
C MET A 103 -0.54 29.90 -13.81
N ASP A 104 -1.65 30.48 -13.36
CA ASP A 104 -1.84 30.91 -11.98
C ASP A 104 -2.02 29.71 -11.02
N GLN A 105 -2.73 28.65 -11.45
CA GLN A 105 -2.78 27.36 -10.75
C GLN A 105 -1.37 26.75 -10.60
N PHE A 106 -0.58 26.71 -11.67
CA PHE A 106 0.79 26.18 -11.64
C PHE A 106 1.70 26.94 -10.67
N ARG A 107 1.59 28.28 -10.64
CA ARG A 107 2.31 29.12 -9.66
C ARG A 107 1.89 28.80 -8.23
N THR A 108 0.59 28.62 -8.01
CA THR A 108 0.03 28.24 -6.70
C THR A 108 0.57 26.88 -6.25
N PHE A 109 0.55 25.87 -7.12
CA PHE A 109 1.13 24.56 -6.80
C PHE A 109 2.63 24.61 -6.50
N GLN A 110 3.40 25.44 -7.21
CA GLN A 110 4.82 25.64 -6.95
C GLN A 110 5.08 26.30 -5.58
N MET A 111 4.18 27.17 -5.12
CA MET A 111 4.24 27.71 -3.77
C MET A 111 3.87 26.64 -2.72
N CYS A 112 2.85 25.82 -3.00
CA CYS A 112 2.45 24.71 -2.15
C CYS A 112 3.49 23.59 -2.06
N GLU A 113 4.30 23.36 -3.10
CA GLU A 113 5.33 22.31 -3.14
C GLU A 113 6.30 22.37 -1.94
N ARG A 114 6.69 23.58 -1.52
CA ARG A 114 7.56 23.78 -0.34
C ARG A 114 6.89 23.35 0.96
N LEU A 115 5.57 23.43 1.04
CA LEU A 115 4.78 22.96 2.17
C LEU A 115 4.58 21.45 2.09
N LEU A 116 4.35 20.91 0.89
CA LEU A 116 4.19 19.48 0.64
C LEU A 116 5.47 18.68 0.93
N GLN A 117 6.65 19.31 0.87
CA GLN A 117 7.90 18.72 1.37
C GLN A 117 7.91 18.42 2.89
N SER A 118 6.96 18.97 3.64
CA SER A 118 6.80 18.72 5.07
C SER A 118 5.31 18.75 5.41
N PRO A 119 4.58 17.63 5.26
CA PRO A 119 3.13 17.56 5.41
C PRO A 119 2.58 18.17 6.72
N SER A 120 3.33 18.08 7.82
CA SER A 120 3.01 18.73 9.10
C SER A 120 2.87 20.27 9.01
N LYS A 121 3.46 20.89 8.00
CA LYS A 121 3.36 22.34 7.70
C LYS A 121 2.17 22.69 6.82
N VAL A 122 1.56 21.73 6.12
CA VAL A 122 0.40 21.96 5.24
C VAL A 122 -0.84 22.34 6.05
N ALA A 123 -1.02 21.75 7.23
CA ALA A 123 -2.14 22.05 8.12
C ALA A 123 -1.96 23.35 8.92
N ASN A 124 -0.72 23.77 9.19
CA ASN A 124 -0.39 24.88 10.10
C ASN A 124 0.01 26.18 9.37
N GLN A 125 -0.12 26.22 8.05
CA GLN A 125 0.25 27.37 7.23
C GLN A 125 -0.90 28.37 7.13
N LEU A 126 -0.57 29.67 7.12
CA LEU A 126 -1.53 30.78 7.07
C LEU A 126 -1.59 31.46 5.69
N LEU A 127 -0.82 30.98 4.71
CA LEU A 127 -0.65 31.60 3.39
C LEU A 127 -1.80 31.25 2.43
N PHE A 128 -2.31 30.03 2.51
CA PHE A 128 -3.38 29.51 1.68
C PHE A 128 -4.56 29.06 2.53
N GLN A 129 -5.76 29.51 2.20
CA GLN A 129 -6.98 29.02 2.84
C GLN A 129 -7.46 27.78 2.08
N ILE A 130 -6.84 26.63 2.39
CA ILE A 130 -7.13 25.33 1.77
C ILE A 130 -7.95 24.49 2.76
N PRO A 131 -9.17 24.04 2.40
CA PRO A 131 -9.98 23.18 3.24
C PRO A 131 -9.26 21.86 3.59
N PRO A 132 -9.49 21.25 4.76
CA PRO A 132 -8.81 20.02 5.18
C PRO A 132 -8.87 18.87 4.16
N GLN A 133 -10.01 18.70 3.48
CA GLN A 133 -10.20 17.67 2.46
C GLN A 133 -9.28 17.89 1.25
N ARG A 134 -9.09 19.15 0.84
CA ARG A 134 -8.20 19.53 -0.25
C ARG A 134 -6.74 19.41 0.15
N GLN A 135 -6.40 19.68 1.42
CA GLN A 135 -5.06 19.42 1.95
C GLN A 135 -4.72 17.93 1.90
N ALA A 136 -5.64 17.06 2.31
CA ALA A 136 -5.46 15.61 2.21
C ALA A 136 -5.24 15.17 0.76
N MET A 137 -6.08 15.62 -0.18
CA MET A 137 -5.93 15.33 -1.60
C MET A 137 -4.57 15.78 -2.16
N LEU A 138 -4.13 17.01 -1.84
CA LEU A 138 -2.82 17.51 -2.29
C LEU A 138 -1.68 16.64 -1.76
N ILE A 139 -1.75 16.25 -0.48
CA ILE A 139 -0.74 15.39 0.13
C ILE A 139 -0.75 14.01 -0.52
N GLU A 140 -1.91 13.36 -0.61
CA GLU A 140 -2.04 12.00 -1.17
C GLU A 140 -1.50 11.94 -2.61
N ARG A 141 -1.93 12.83 -3.48
CA ARG A 141 -1.48 12.87 -4.90
C ARG A 141 -0.02 13.27 -5.04
N TYR A 142 0.49 14.17 -4.20
CA TYR A 142 1.91 14.55 -4.24
C TYR A 142 2.84 13.40 -3.85
N TYR A 143 2.39 12.52 -2.95
CA TYR A 143 3.15 11.38 -2.44
C TYR A 143 2.85 10.07 -3.19
N GLU A 144 1.92 10.08 -4.13
CA GLU A 144 1.63 8.94 -5.00
C GLU A 144 2.80 8.66 -5.95
N PHE A 145 3.12 7.36 -6.08
CA PHE A 145 4.12 6.86 -7.00
C PHE A 145 3.49 6.46 -8.33
N ASP A 146 4.20 6.77 -9.39
CA ASP A 146 3.98 6.10 -10.66
C ASP A 146 4.51 4.65 -10.56
N SER A 147 3.69 3.70 -10.99
CA SER A 147 4.01 2.27 -10.88
C SER A 147 5.27 1.86 -11.69
N LEU A 148 5.55 2.51 -12.83
CA LEU A 148 6.74 2.26 -13.63
C LEU A 148 7.98 2.87 -12.97
N PHE A 149 7.84 4.07 -12.41
CA PHE A 149 8.91 4.69 -11.61
C PHE A 149 9.26 3.81 -10.39
N ALA A 150 8.25 3.45 -9.61
CA ALA A 150 8.42 2.60 -8.42
C ALA A 150 9.09 1.27 -8.78
N ARG A 151 8.69 0.66 -9.91
CA ARG A 151 9.30 -0.60 -10.40
C ARG A 151 10.80 -0.47 -10.69
N GLU A 152 11.24 0.66 -11.24
CA GLU A 152 12.66 0.91 -11.58
C GLU A 152 13.52 1.23 -10.36
N VAL A 153 12.92 1.83 -9.34
CA VAL A 153 13.58 2.24 -8.11
C VAL A 153 13.60 1.12 -7.06
N LEU A 154 12.67 0.18 -7.14
CA LEU A 154 12.49 -0.90 -6.17
C LEU A 154 13.79 -1.70 -5.94
N GLY A 155 14.16 -1.89 -4.66
CA GLY A 155 15.35 -2.68 -4.29
C GLY A 155 16.70 -1.98 -4.51
N LYS A 156 16.73 -0.80 -5.14
CA LYS A 156 17.94 0.02 -5.29
C LYS A 156 18.11 0.94 -4.08
N LYS A 157 19.37 1.21 -3.70
CA LYS A 157 19.67 2.22 -2.68
C LYS A 157 19.48 3.61 -3.27
N LEU A 158 18.41 4.29 -2.89
CA LEU A 158 18.19 5.70 -3.18
C LEU A 158 19.22 6.54 -2.42
N SER A 159 20.17 7.16 -3.12
CA SER A 159 21.26 7.93 -2.52
C SER A 159 21.42 9.28 -3.21
N LYS A 160 22.25 10.18 -2.65
CA LYS A 160 22.49 11.50 -3.27
C LYS A 160 23.13 11.44 -4.67
N GLY A 161 23.68 10.31 -5.10
CA GLY A 161 24.18 10.08 -6.47
C GLY A 161 23.08 9.78 -7.51
N THR A 162 21.83 9.59 -7.08
CA THR A 162 20.71 9.09 -7.90
C THR A 162 20.17 10.10 -8.92
N LYS A 163 20.64 11.37 -8.96
CA LYS A 163 20.19 12.33 -9.98
C LYS A 163 20.42 11.85 -11.42
N LYS A 164 21.55 11.18 -11.67
CA LYS A 164 21.86 10.60 -12.99
C LYS A 164 20.93 9.42 -13.32
N ASP A 165 20.62 8.60 -12.33
CA ASP A 165 19.70 7.47 -12.51
C ASP A 165 18.27 7.94 -12.82
N LEU A 166 17.84 9.10 -12.30
CA LEU A 166 16.52 9.66 -12.58
C LEU A 166 16.36 10.12 -14.04
N ASP A 167 17.42 10.64 -14.66
CA ASP A 167 17.40 11.01 -16.09
C ASP A 167 17.28 9.75 -16.97
N ASP A 168 17.96 8.67 -16.60
CA ASP A 168 17.87 7.37 -17.27
C ASP A 168 16.47 6.74 -17.08
N ILE A 169 15.91 6.80 -15.87
CA ILE A 169 14.53 6.32 -15.59
C ILE A 169 13.51 7.14 -16.37
N SER A 170 13.65 8.46 -16.42
CA SER A 170 12.79 9.35 -17.21
C SER A 170 12.82 8.97 -18.69
N SER A 171 14.03 8.76 -19.24
CA SER A 171 14.21 8.35 -20.64
C SER A 171 13.63 6.97 -20.93
N LYS A 172 13.72 6.03 -19.98
CA LYS A 172 13.24 4.65 -20.12
C LYS A 172 11.71 4.53 -20.00
N THR A 173 11.13 5.25 -19.06
CA THR A 173 9.70 5.14 -18.70
C THR A 173 8.82 6.14 -19.42
N GLY A 174 9.40 7.23 -19.94
CA GLY A 174 8.66 8.36 -20.52
C GLY A 174 8.09 9.32 -19.46
N ILE A 175 8.29 9.05 -18.18
CA ILE A 175 7.84 9.93 -17.09
C ILE A 175 8.68 11.20 -17.10
N ALA A 176 8.03 12.36 -16.97
CA ALA A 176 8.75 13.62 -16.97
C ALA A 176 9.76 13.68 -15.81
N LEU A 177 10.96 14.19 -16.10
CA LEU A 177 12.04 14.28 -15.13
C LEU A 177 11.66 15.05 -13.85
N LYS A 178 10.78 16.05 -13.96
CA LYS A 178 10.22 16.77 -12.80
C LYS A 178 9.47 15.81 -11.87
N SER A 179 8.63 14.93 -12.42
CA SER A 179 7.90 13.90 -11.66
C SER A 179 8.85 12.86 -11.06
N CYS A 180 9.84 12.38 -11.82
CA CYS A 180 10.88 11.48 -11.30
C CYS A 180 11.64 12.07 -10.11
N ARG A 181 11.96 13.38 -10.14
CA ARG A 181 12.66 14.07 -9.04
C ARG A 181 11.80 14.19 -7.78
N ARG A 182 10.50 14.48 -7.92
CA ARG A 182 9.54 14.47 -6.81
C ARG A 182 9.47 13.10 -6.15
N GLN A 183 9.30 12.06 -6.95
CA GLN A 183 9.17 10.68 -6.48
C GLN A 183 10.48 10.12 -5.89
N GLY A 184 11.65 10.56 -6.39
CA GLY A 184 12.96 10.05 -5.98
C GLY A 184 13.51 10.58 -4.66
N ASP A 185 12.95 11.66 -4.09
CA ASP A 185 13.47 12.28 -2.87
C ASP A 185 12.99 11.58 -1.58
N ILE A 186 13.37 10.31 -1.39
CA ILE A 186 12.84 9.44 -0.32
C ILE A 186 13.04 9.98 1.11
N ASN A 187 13.93 10.96 1.31
CA ASN A 187 14.13 11.61 2.62
C ASN A 187 12.93 12.46 3.06
N LEU A 188 12.08 12.94 2.14
CA LEU A 188 10.82 13.61 2.48
C LEU A 188 9.84 12.69 3.23
N TYR A 189 9.95 11.39 3.00
CA TYR A 189 8.87 10.47 3.27
C TYR A 189 9.01 9.76 4.63
N ARG A 190 10.17 9.88 5.28
CA ARG A 190 10.40 9.37 6.64
C ARG A 190 9.74 10.23 7.72
N SER A 191 9.28 11.44 7.37
CA SER A 191 8.92 12.48 8.33
C SER A 191 7.41 12.62 8.57
N CYS A 192 6.55 12.47 7.56
CA CYS A 192 5.10 12.68 7.72
C CYS A 192 4.31 11.96 6.62
N VAL A 193 3.01 11.72 6.87
CA VAL A 193 1.96 10.99 6.09
C VAL A 193 1.82 9.52 6.47
N PRO A 194 0.60 9.03 6.82
CA PRO A 194 0.34 7.59 6.92
C PRO A 194 0.69 6.95 5.57
N PRO A 195 1.67 6.05 5.54
CA PRO A 195 2.16 5.52 4.27
C PRO A 195 1.04 4.76 3.56
N THR A 196 0.81 5.06 2.28
CA THR A 196 0.11 4.11 1.42
C THR A 196 0.86 2.78 1.45
N TRP A 197 0.16 1.66 1.25
CA TRP A 197 0.81 0.34 1.22
C TRP A 197 1.95 0.26 0.20
N ASP A 198 1.80 0.98 -0.92
CA ASP A 198 2.81 1.12 -1.97
C ASP A 198 4.08 1.80 -1.46
N TYR A 199 3.93 2.86 -0.66
CA TYR A 199 5.07 3.51 -0.01
C TYR A 199 5.76 2.57 0.99
N ALA A 200 4.99 1.89 1.84
CA ALA A 200 5.53 0.93 2.80
C ALA A 200 6.34 -0.16 2.08
N ALA A 201 5.84 -0.64 0.93
CA ALA A 201 6.55 -1.58 0.07
C ALA A 201 7.88 -1.02 -0.47
N VAL A 202 7.88 0.20 -1.04
CA VAL A 202 9.10 0.82 -1.58
C VAL A 202 10.18 0.97 -0.52
N VAL A 203 9.82 1.50 0.67
CA VAL A 203 10.76 1.66 1.80
C VAL A 203 11.27 0.31 2.28
N PHE A 204 10.38 -0.66 2.47
CA PHE A 204 10.74 -1.99 2.93
C PHE A 204 11.73 -2.68 1.98
N PHE A 205 11.49 -2.58 0.66
CA PHE A 205 12.39 -3.11 -0.36
C PHE A 205 13.72 -2.37 -0.43
N ALA A 206 13.71 -1.04 -0.28
CA ALA A 206 14.94 -0.23 -0.26
C ALA A 206 15.82 -0.54 0.96
N ASN A 207 15.21 -0.75 2.13
CA ASN A 207 15.89 -1.10 3.37
C ASN A 207 16.45 -2.53 3.31
N SER A 208 15.62 -3.50 2.94
CA SER A 208 15.99 -4.92 2.86
C SER A 208 16.90 -5.24 1.67
N ARG A 209 16.89 -4.40 0.63
CA ARG A 209 17.65 -4.53 -0.62
C ARG A 209 17.34 -5.80 -1.41
N PHE A 210 16.07 -6.18 -1.48
CA PHE A 210 15.64 -7.29 -2.33
C PHE A 210 16.03 -7.05 -3.78
N GLU A 211 16.48 -8.12 -4.45
CA GLU A 211 16.86 -8.09 -5.85
C GLU A 211 15.61 -8.23 -6.72
N THR A 212 15.25 -7.15 -7.41
CA THR A 212 14.05 -7.08 -8.26
C THR A 212 14.39 -6.76 -9.72
N GLY A 213 15.68 -6.50 -10.03
CA GLY A 213 16.14 -6.03 -11.35
C GLY A 213 16.54 -7.13 -12.32
N LYS A 214 16.55 -8.39 -11.90
CA LYS A 214 16.95 -9.54 -12.73
C LYS A 214 15.97 -9.76 -13.90
N LYS A 215 16.50 -10.19 -15.05
CA LYS A 215 15.72 -10.47 -16.26
C LYS A 215 14.53 -11.40 -16.01
N LYS A 216 14.72 -12.43 -15.19
CA LYS A 216 13.65 -13.39 -14.84
C LYS A 216 12.48 -12.76 -14.07
N LEU A 217 12.65 -11.59 -13.45
CA LEU A 217 11.60 -10.89 -12.70
C LEU A 217 10.98 -9.73 -13.49
N GLN A 218 11.38 -9.51 -14.75
CA GLN A 218 10.89 -8.38 -15.55
C GLN A 218 9.41 -8.51 -15.93
N TYR A 219 8.86 -9.72 -15.92
CA TYR A 219 7.43 -9.94 -16.18
C TYR A 219 6.53 -9.49 -15.00
N LEU A 220 7.11 -9.19 -13.83
CA LEU A 220 6.40 -8.77 -12.64
C LEU A 220 6.31 -7.25 -12.56
N SER A 221 5.11 -6.76 -12.26
CA SER A 221 4.81 -5.35 -12.05
C SER A 221 5.21 -4.89 -10.64
N PHE A 222 5.20 -3.58 -10.42
CA PHE A 222 5.37 -3.04 -9.06
C PHE A 222 4.28 -3.55 -8.11
N GLN A 223 3.03 -3.64 -8.57
CA GLN A 223 1.90 -4.09 -7.75
C GLN A 223 2.06 -5.55 -7.30
N ASP A 224 2.72 -6.40 -8.09
CA ASP A 224 3.03 -7.77 -7.68
C ASP A 224 4.05 -7.79 -6.53
N PHE A 225 5.07 -6.94 -6.60
CA PHE A 225 6.02 -6.78 -5.49
C PHE A 225 5.40 -6.10 -4.27
N ALA A 226 4.55 -5.09 -4.45
CA ALA A 226 3.89 -4.38 -3.37
C ALA A 226 2.99 -5.33 -2.56
N PHE A 227 2.24 -6.20 -3.24
CA PHE A 227 1.48 -7.26 -2.59
C PHE A 227 2.37 -8.20 -1.77
N CYS A 228 3.47 -8.69 -2.37
CA CYS A 228 4.42 -9.55 -1.67
C CYS A 228 5.09 -8.84 -0.47
N ALA A 229 5.38 -7.53 -0.62
CA ALA A 229 5.88 -6.68 0.46
C ALA A 229 4.91 -6.68 1.64
N GLY A 230 3.62 -6.47 1.37
CA GLY A 230 2.58 -6.49 2.38
C GLY A 230 2.57 -7.80 3.16
N GLN A 231 2.66 -8.94 2.49
CA GLN A 231 2.74 -10.25 3.16
C GLN A 231 4.00 -10.37 4.03
N LEU A 232 5.16 -9.96 3.52
CA LEU A 232 6.40 -9.99 4.30
C LEU A 232 6.33 -9.03 5.51
N ILE A 233 5.78 -7.83 5.32
CA ILE A 233 5.64 -6.83 6.38
C ILE A 233 4.71 -7.35 7.46
N SER A 234 3.53 -7.85 7.09
CA SER A 234 2.51 -8.29 8.05
C SER A 234 2.92 -9.52 8.84
N TYR A 235 3.80 -10.38 8.29
CA TYR A 235 4.07 -11.67 8.91
C TYR A 235 5.54 -11.91 9.24
N TRP A 236 6.53 -11.29 8.62
CA TRP A 236 7.96 -11.64 8.83
C TRP A 236 8.77 -10.53 9.53
N THR A 237 8.13 -9.44 9.95
CA THR A 237 8.81 -8.31 10.59
C THR A 237 8.58 -8.28 12.10
N VAL A 238 9.47 -7.59 12.82
CA VAL A 238 9.36 -7.44 14.27
C VAL A 238 8.06 -6.69 14.60
N GLY A 239 7.24 -7.23 15.50
CA GLY A 239 5.92 -6.66 15.82
C GLY A 239 4.76 -7.18 14.95
N ALA A 240 5.03 -8.05 13.96
CA ALA A 240 3.97 -8.74 13.21
C ALA A 240 2.98 -9.51 14.10
N THR A 241 3.42 -9.94 15.29
CA THR A 241 2.60 -10.63 16.30
C THR A 241 2.28 -9.77 17.53
N ASP A 242 2.91 -8.59 17.67
CA ASP A 242 2.79 -7.72 18.85
C ASP A 242 2.20 -6.36 18.46
N SER A 243 1.07 -5.99 19.06
CA SER A 243 0.21 -4.85 18.70
C SER A 243 0.77 -3.43 18.99
N VAL A 244 2.09 -3.28 19.15
CA VAL A 244 2.76 -2.01 19.46
C VAL A 244 3.85 -1.71 18.43
N MET A 245 3.47 -1.05 17.33
CA MET A 245 4.41 -0.48 16.37
C MET A 245 4.65 1.00 16.69
N GLU A 246 5.67 1.31 17.49
CA GLU A 246 6.15 2.69 17.68
C GLU A 246 7.40 3.03 16.85
N ASP A 247 8.12 2.03 16.32
CA ASP A 247 9.30 2.24 15.47
C ASP A 247 9.02 1.90 14.00
N MET A 248 9.30 2.87 13.12
CA MET A 248 9.12 2.81 11.67
C MET A 248 10.20 1.97 10.95
N ASP A 249 11.23 1.50 11.67
CA ASP A 249 12.25 0.61 11.10
C ASP A 249 11.73 -0.83 11.15
N VAL A 250 10.92 -1.15 10.14
CA VAL A 250 10.33 -2.48 9.92
C VAL A 250 11.42 -3.43 9.37
N ASP A 251 12.24 -3.96 10.26
CA ASP A 251 13.23 -4.99 9.94
C ASP A 251 12.62 -6.40 9.97
N LEU A 252 13.14 -7.28 9.13
CA LEU A 252 12.82 -8.70 9.16
C LEU A 252 13.26 -9.32 10.49
N GLU A 253 12.38 -10.12 11.08
CA GLU A 253 12.62 -10.78 12.38
C GLU A 253 13.67 -11.88 12.23
N LYS A 254 14.88 -11.61 12.74
CA LYS A 254 16.04 -12.49 12.55
C LYS A 254 15.91 -13.84 13.26
N GLU A 255 15.21 -13.88 14.39
CA GLU A 255 14.95 -15.11 15.16
C GLU A 255 14.05 -16.04 14.37
N PHE A 256 12.89 -15.56 13.92
CA PHE A 256 12.03 -16.31 13.00
C PHE A 256 12.77 -16.84 11.77
N LEU A 257 13.56 -15.99 11.09
CA LEU A 257 14.33 -16.44 9.93
C LEU A 257 15.36 -17.52 10.28
N HIS A 258 15.95 -17.47 11.49
CA HIS A 258 16.85 -18.51 11.99
C HIS A 258 16.14 -19.85 12.16
N ASP A 259 14.96 -19.82 12.78
CA ASP A 259 14.15 -21.00 13.09
C ASP A 259 13.63 -21.73 11.83
N LEU A 260 13.57 -21.05 10.68
CA LEU A 260 13.25 -21.69 9.39
C LEU A 260 14.20 -22.83 9.01
N LYS A 261 15.41 -22.88 9.59
CA LYS A 261 16.33 -24.01 9.38
C LYS A 261 15.78 -25.33 9.89
N ASP A 262 14.94 -25.31 10.93
CA ASP A 262 14.39 -26.52 11.53
C ASP A 262 13.39 -27.21 10.61
N LEU A 263 12.81 -26.48 9.66
CA LEU A 263 11.94 -27.04 8.61
C LEU A 263 12.65 -28.06 7.74
N LYS A 264 13.99 -28.08 7.71
CA LYS A 264 14.79 -29.10 7.01
C LYS A 264 14.43 -30.53 7.41
N VAL A 265 13.90 -30.74 8.62
CA VAL A 265 13.44 -32.07 9.06
C VAL A 265 12.45 -32.71 8.09
N LEU A 266 11.60 -31.92 7.43
CA LEU A 266 10.60 -32.40 6.47
C LEU A 266 11.21 -33.09 5.24
N VAL A 267 12.48 -32.80 4.93
CA VAL A 267 13.18 -33.27 3.73
C VAL A 267 14.36 -34.17 4.06
N HIS A 268 15.03 -33.94 5.19
CA HIS A 268 16.19 -34.73 5.62
C HIS A 268 15.80 -36.06 6.28
N ASP A 269 14.70 -36.08 7.04
CA ASP A 269 14.17 -37.31 7.60
C ASP A 269 13.41 -38.07 6.50
N LYS A 270 13.96 -39.22 6.13
CA LYS A 270 13.43 -40.05 5.04
C LYS A 270 12.03 -40.56 5.36
N ASP A 271 11.76 -40.91 6.63
CA ASP A 271 10.47 -41.45 7.04
C ASP A 271 9.40 -40.34 7.04
N MET A 272 9.76 -39.13 7.46
CA MET A 272 8.90 -37.95 7.35
C MET A 272 8.59 -37.59 5.90
N LEU A 273 9.62 -37.53 5.07
CA LEU A 273 9.48 -37.22 3.66
C LEU A 273 8.60 -38.27 2.94
N ASP A 274 8.76 -39.54 3.30
CA ASP A 274 7.95 -40.63 2.75
C ASP A 274 6.50 -40.62 3.29
N GLN A 275 6.27 -40.25 4.55
CA GLN A 275 4.92 -40.05 5.09
C GLN A 275 4.21 -38.88 4.41
N HIS A 276 4.90 -37.76 4.22
CA HIS A 276 4.36 -36.59 3.53
C HIS A 276 4.01 -36.92 2.07
N LYS A 277 4.85 -37.72 1.38
CA LYS A 277 4.56 -38.23 0.03
C LYS A 277 3.32 -39.11 -0.03
N ARG A 278 3.13 -40.00 0.94
CA ARG A 278 1.98 -40.93 0.99
C ARG A 278 0.66 -40.20 1.23
N GLN A 279 0.69 -39.09 1.97
CA GLN A 279 -0.49 -38.26 2.20
C GLN A 279 -0.90 -37.44 0.95
N ALA A 280 -0.01 -37.30 -0.02
CA ALA A 280 -0.23 -36.59 -1.28
C ALA A 280 -0.61 -37.50 -2.46
N GLU A 281 -1.14 -38.70 -2.20
CA GLU A 281 -1.47 -39.69 -3.24
C GLU A 281 -2.70 -39.28 -4.07
N ASP A 282 -2.44 -38.77 -5.29
CA ASP A 282 -2.93 -39.32 -6.58
C ASP A 282 -2.62 -38.42 -7.80
N PHE A 283 -2.18 -37.17 -7.62
CA PHE A 283 -2.01 -36.22 -8.75
C PHE A 283 -0.57 -35.72 -9.02
N TYR A 284 0.32 -35.61 -8.01
CA TYR A 284 1.60 -34.86 -8.15
C TYR A 284 2.89 -35.59 -7.69
N ARG A 285 2.85 -36.93 -7.56
CA ARG A 285 3.81 -37.76 -6.79
C ARG A 285 5.32 -37.48 -7.02
N CYS A 286 5.76 -37.25 -8.26
CA CYS A 286 7.18 -36.99 -8.57
C CYS A 286 7.58 -35.52 -8.42
N PHE A 287 6.67 -34.58 -8.73
CA PHE A 287 6.92 -33.14 -8.62
C PHE A 287 6.94 -32.68 -7.16
N HIS A 288 6.08 -33.27 -6.33
CA HIS A 288 5.97 -32.94 -4.91
C HIS A 288 7.30 -32.99 -4.16
N VAL A 289 8.16 -33.99 -4.42
CA VAL A 289 9.44 -34.14 -3.69
C VAL A 289 10.44 -33.04 -4.05
N ASN A 290 10.52 -32.70 -5.33
CA ASN A 290 11.46 -31.69 -5.81
C ASN A 290 10.98 -30.28 -5.43
N LEU A 291 9.69 -30.01 -5.54
CA LEU A 291 9.07 -28.76 -5.11
C LEU A 291 9.11 -28.58 -3.59
N SER A 292 8.85 -29.65 -2.82
CA SER A 292 9.00 -29.66 -1.36
C SER A 292 10.43 -29.33 -0.95
N ARG A 293 11.41 -30.00 -1.57
CA ARG A 293 12.84 -29.69 -1.40
C ARG A 293 13.14 -28.24 -1.74
N ALA A 294 12.60 -27.71 -2.84
CA ALA A 294 12.83 -26.33 -3.23
C ALA A 294 12.36 -25.36 -2.15
N LEU A 295 11.11 -25.47 -1.70
CA LEU A 295 10.53 -24.59 -0.67
C LEU A 295 11.31 -24.67 0.65
N VAL A 296 11.55 -25.88 1.16
CA VAL A 296 12.27 -26.07 2.43
C VAL A 296 13.73 -25.60 2.33
N ASN A 297 14.39 -25.83 1.19
CA ASN A 297 15.75 -25.35 0.99
C ASN A 297 15.82 -23.82 0.93
N ILE A 298 14.86 -23.15 0.28
CA ILE A 298 14.75 -21.68 0.31
C ILE A 298 14.62 -21.22 1.75
N ALA A 299 13.63 -21.73 2.50
CA ALA A 299 13.40 -21.38 3.90
C ALA A 299 14.69 -21.44 4.72
N SER A 300 15.42 -22.56 4.59
CA SER A 300 16.61 -22.80 5.38
C SER A 300 17.81 -21.88 5.07
N LYS A 301 17.81 -21.25 3.90
CA LYS A 301 18.86 -20.32 3.46
C LYS A 301 18.57 -18.88 3.88
N LEU A 302 17.32 -18.54 4.19
CA LEU A 302 16.91 -17.17 4.58
C LEU A 302 17.58 -16.63 5.85
N THR A 303 18.37 -17.44 6.55
CA THR A 303 19.28 -16.94 7.60
C THR A 303 20.40 -16.05 7.07
N HIS A 304 20.71 -16.15 5.78
CA HIS A 304 21.76 -15.39 5.13
C HIS A 304 21.15 -14.20 4.40
N THR A 305 21.71 -13.00 4.62
CA THR A 305 21.20 -11.77 4.00
C THR A 305 21.20 -11.82 2.48
N LYS A 306 22.13 -12.54 1.85
CA LYS A 306 22.14 -12.70 0.40
C LYS A 306 20.90 -13.45 -0.08
N ASP A 307 20.60 -14.59 0.53
CA ASP A 307 19.46 -15.43 0.17
C ASP A 307 18.12 -14.74 0.47
N VAL A 308 18.06 -13.89 1.51
CA VAL A 308 16.91 -12.98 1.72
C VAL A 308 16.73 -12.04 0.53
N ARG A 309 17.81 -11.39 0.07
CA ARG A 309 17.72 -10.47 -1.08
C ARG A 309 17.32 -11.19 -2.36
N ASP A 310 17.78 -12.42 -2.53
CA ASP A 310 17.51 -13.28 -3.68
C ASP A 310 16.18 -14.06 -3.54
N LEU A 311 15.37 -13.85 -2.49
CA LEU A 311 14.14 -14.62 -2.24
C LEU A 311 13.21 -14.72 -3.46
N PHE A 312 12.90 -13.59 -4.11
CA PHE A 312 11.99 -13.59 -5.25
C PHE A 312 12.58 -14.30 -6.47
N ILE A 313 13.90 -14.19 -6.68
CA ILE A 313 14.55 -14.91 -7.77
C ILE A 313 14.51 -16.41 -7.48
N ASP A 314 14.78 -16.83 -6.24
CA ASP A 314 14.78 -18.23 -5.84
C ASP A 314 13.38 -18.85 -5.94
N LEU A 315 12.32 -18.12 -5.55
CA LEU A 315 10.95 -18.57 -5.75
C LEU A 315 10.62 -18.77 -7.24
N VAL A 316 11.08 -17.87 -8.10
CA VAL A 316 10.87 -18.01 -9.54
C VAL A 316 11.64 -19.19 -10.11
N GLU A 317 12.94 -19.27 -9.84
CA GLU A 317 13.81 -20.29 -10.45
C GLU A 317 13.57 -21.70 -9.92
N LYS A 318 13.35 -21.84 -8.61
CA LYS A 318 13.30 -23.15 -7.95
C LYS A 318 11.89 -23.70 -7.86
N PHE A 319 10.86 -22.87 -8.03
CA PHE A 319 9.46 -23.29 -7.89
C PHE A 319 8.59 -22.92 -9.09
N ILE A 320 8.45 -21.63 -9.42
CA ILE A 320 7.51 -21.17 -10.47
C ILE A 320 7.92 -21.67 -11.86
N GLU A 321 9.19 -21.54 -12.25
CA GLU A 321 9.71 -22.00 -13.54
C GLU A 321 9.50 -23.52 -13.76
N PRO A 322 9.81 -24.40 -12.79
CA PRO A 322 9.44 -25.81 -12.85
C PRO A 322 7.94 -26.05 -13.09
N CYS A 323 7.06 -25.36 -12.36
CA CYS A 323 5.61 -25.51 -12.54
C CYS A 323 5.12 -25.02 -13.90
N ARG A 324 5.66 -23.90 -14.41
CA ARG A 324 5.37 -23.40 -15.76
C ARG A 324 5.86 -24.36 -16.85
N SER A 325 7.03 -24.96 -16.66
CA SER A 325 7.60 -25.94 -17.61
C SER A 325 6.70 -27.17 -17.75
N ASP A 326 6.00 -27.53 -16.67
CA ASP A 326 5.02 -28.62 -16.62
C ASP A 326 3.59 -28.17 -16.95
N LYS A 327 3.41 -26.91 -17.38
CA LYS A 327 2.13 -26.32 -17.81
C LYS A 327 1.03 -26.35 -16.74
N TRP A 328 1.40 -26.16 -15.48
CA TRP A 328 0.42 -26.05 -14.42
C TRP A 328 -0.43 -24.81 -14.62
N THR A 329 -1.73 -24.91 -14.34
CA THR A 329 -2.57 -23.72 -14.22
C THR A 329 -2.39 -23.09 -12.84
N ILE A 330 -2.78 -21.83 -12.70
CA ILE A 330 -2.85 -21.19 -11.37
C ILE A 330 -3.77 -21.97 -10.40
N GLY A 331 -4.77 -22.68 -10.91
CA GLY A 331 -5.65 -23.57 -10.14
C GLY A 331 -4.90 -24.77 -9.56
N ASP A 332 -4.12 -25.46 -10.41
CA ASP A 332 -3.28 -26.60 -10.01
C ASP A 332 -2.26 -26.17 -8.95
N LEU A 333 -1.62 -25.02 -9.17
CA LEU A 333 -0.66 -24.44 -8.24
C LEU A 333 -1.29 -24.15 -6.87
N ARG A 334 -2.48 -23.54 -6.86
CA ARG A 334 -3.21 -23.23 -5.62
C ARG A 334 -3.61 -24.50 -4.88
N LEU A 335 -4.13 -25.51 -5.58
CA LEU A 335 -4.49 -26.78 -4.99
C LEU A 335 -3.27 -27.47 -4.38
N PHE A 336 -2.16 -27.51 -5.11
CA PHE A 336 -0.90 -28.08 -4.62
C PHE A 336 -0.39 -27.35 -3.37
N LEU A 337 -0.27 -26.02 -3.40
CA LEU A 337 0.27 -25.24 -2.28
C LEU A 337 -0.60 -25.39 -1.03
N ASN A 338 -1.94 -25.32 -1.17
CA ASN A 338 -2.85 -25.48 -0.04
C ASN A 338 -2.78 -26.89 0.55
N HIS A 339 -2.75 -27.91 -0.30
CA HIS A 339 -2.64 -29.29 0.15
C HIS A 339 -1.30 -29.52 0.84
N TYR A 340 -0.20 -29.11 0.22
CA TYR A 340 1.16 -29.24 0.72
C TYR A 340 1.36 -28.54 2.08
N SER A 341 0.81 -27.33 2.25
CA SER A 341 0.84 -26.64 3.54
C SER A 341 0.04 -27.39 4.61
N SER A 342 -1.11 -27.97 4.24
CA SER A 342 -1.99 -28.68 5.17
C SER A 342 -1.42 -30.03 5.61
N THR A 343 -0.77 -30.78 4.72
CA THR A 343 -0.21 -32.11 5.02
C THR A 343 0.92 -32.10 6.04
N ALA A 344 1.58 -30.96 6.27
CA ALA A 344 2.57 -30.85 7.34
C ALA A 344 1.93 -31.03 8.74
N HIS A 345 0.66 -30.66 8.91
CA HIS A 345 -0.07 -30.79 10.17
C HIS A 345 -0.42 -32.23 10.53
N THR A 346 -0.54 -33.09 9.51
CA THR A 346 -0.87 -34.50 9.67
C THR A 346 0.37 -35.34 10.00
N LEU A 347 1.57 -34.76 10.00
CA LEU A 347 2.83 -35.41 10.41
C LEU A 347 2.99 -35.36 11.93
N LYS A 348 2.72 -36.49 12.60
CA LYS A 348 2.69 -36.58 14.08
C LYS A 348 3.98 -36.14 14.80
N ALA A 349 5.14 -36.32 14.17
CA ALA A 349 6.42 -35.97 14.77
C ALA A 349 6.96 -34.59 14.34
N PHE A 350 6.23 -33.87 13.49
CA PHE A 350 6.56 -32.50 13.13
C PHE A 350 6.15 -31.58 14.28
N ARG A 351 7.06 -30.72 14.76
CA ARG A 351 6.83 -29.85 15.94
C ARG A 351 6.92 -28.36 15.64
N HIS A 352 7.09 -28.01 14.37
CA HIS A 352 7.33 -26.63 13.92
C HIS A 352 6.13 -26.07 13.16
N GLN A 353 4.89 -26.46 13.53
CA GLN A 353 3.67 -26.03 12.85
C GLN A 353 3.54 -24.51 12.77
N ALA A 354 3.75 -23.79 13.87
CA ALA A 354 3.61 -22.34 13.89
C ALA A 354 4.60 -21.63 12.93
N ILE A 355 5.86 -22.09 12.91
CA ILE A 355 6.90 -21.57 12.00
C ILE A 355 6.53 -21.90 10.55
N TRP A 356 6.04 -23.12 10.31
CA TRP A 356 5.61 -23.59 9.00
C TRP A 356 4.45 -22.76 8.45
N ASP A 357 3.41 -22.51 9.25
CA ASP A 357 2.24 -21.75 8.84
C ASP A 357 2.60 -20.30 8.51
N ARG A 358 3.44 -19.68 9.35
CA ARG A 358 3.94 -18.32 9.15
C ARG A 358 4.79 -18.21 7.88
N TYR A 359 5.63 -19.21 7.61
CA TYR A 359 6.43 -19.27 6.39
C TYR A 359 5.56 -19.51 5.14
N MET A 360 4.80 -20.60 5.14
CA MET A 360 4.01 -21.03 4.00
C MET A 360 2.87 -20.08 3.67
N GLY A 361 2.28 -19.39 4.65
CA GLY A 361 1.24 -18.38 4.41
C GLY A 361 1.74 -17.25 3.50
N VAL A 362 2.93 -16.73 3.79
CA VAL A 362 3.58 -15.71 2.96
C VAL A 362 4.02 -16.28 1.62
N ILE A 363 4.71 -17.42 1.63
CA ILE A 363 5.25 -18.01 0.41
C ILE A 363 4.14 -18.41 -0.57
N ASN A 364 3.04 -18.99 -0.10
CA ASN A 364 1.88 -19.32 -0.95
C ASN A 364 1.32 -18.07 -1.60
N SER A 365 1.10 -17.01 -0.81
CA SER A 365 0.56 -15.74 -1.30
C SER A 365 1.48 -15.10 -2.34
N CYS A 366 2.79 -15.08 -2.08
CA CYS A 366 3.78 -14.53 -3.00
C CYS A 366 3.86 -15.36 -4.30
N ILE A 367 3.95 -16.68 -4.22
CA ILE A 367 4.02 -17.56 -5.40
C ILE A 367 2.76 -17.40 -6.25
N LEU A 368 1.58 -17.43 -5.65
CA LEU A 368 0.32 -17.29 -6.38
C LEU A 368 0.19 -15.91 -7.03
N LYS A 369 0.68 -14.84 -6.39
CA LYS A 369 0.69 -13.51 -6.97
C LYS A 369 1.66 -13.38 -8.14
N MET A 370 2.83 -13.99 -8.02
CA MET A 370 3.88 -13.95 -9.05
C MET A 370 3.63 -14.94 -10.20
N TYR A 371 2.67 -15.85 -10.07
CA TYR A 371 2.37 -16.81 -11.13
C TYR A 371 1.48 -16.20 -12.21
N HIS A 372 2.11 -15.60 -13.21
CA HIS A 372 1.44 -15.13 -14.42
C HIS A 372 1.44 -16.24 -15.48
N ASP A 373 0.32 -16.44 -16.17
CA ASP A 373 0.17 -17.43 -17.25
C ASP A 373 0.92 -17.02 -18.53
#